data_AF-A0A7C5J2W7-F1
#
_entry.id   AF-A0A7C5J2W7-F1
#
_cell.length_a   1.000
_cell.length_b   1.000
_cell.length_c   1.000
_cell.angle_alpha   90.00
_cell.angle_beta   90.00
_cell.angle_gamma   90.00
#
_symmetry.space_group_name_H-M   'P 1'
#
loop_
_entity.id
_entity.type
_entity.pdbx_description
1 polymer ?
#
loop_
_entity_poly.entity_id
_entity_poly.type
_entity_poly.pdbx_seq_one_letter_code
_entity_poly.pdbx_strand_id
1 'polypeptide(L)'
;MSDEHTRAQALMMRVTDEVATEAELSELRILLERHPQYRSELSDFRRIKATTDAMRDRVFADLALEPARPSPAAARTRRLGWGLLLAAFSVLLVAGGVQFFTAPDVPLWLEVGYALGGLGSLILLVHFARLRSRGDDPYQEIDL
;
A
#
# COMPACT_ATOMS: atom_id res chain seq x y z
N MET A 1 4.65 2.82 33.42
CA MET A 1 4.34 4.15 32.85
C MET A 1 3.00 4.58 33.40
N SER A 2 2.84 5.83 33.85
CA SER A 2 1.53 6.34 34.25
C SER A 2 0.70 6.65 33.00
N ASP A 3 -0.62 6.47 33.09
CA ASP A 3 -1.56 6.79 32.00
C ASP A 3 -1.40 8.25 31.54
N GLU A 4 -1.07 9.15 32.45
CA GLU A 4 -0.81 10.57 32.17
C GLU A 4 0.41 10.78 31.25
N HIS A 5 1.49 10.00 31.42
CA HIS A 5 2.67 10.11 30.56
C HIS A 5 2.37 9.62 29.14
N THR A 6 1.66 8.49 29.02
CA THR A 6 1.20 7.98 27.71
C THR A 6 0.32 8.99 26.99
N ARG A 7 -0.60 9.65 27.72
CA ARG A 7 -1.45 10.72 27.18
C ARG A 7 -0.62 11.92 26.72
N ALA A 8 0.33 12.37 27.53
CA ALA A 8 1.23 13.47 27.18
C ALA A 8 2.04 13.15 25.91
N GLN A 9 2.59 11.94 25.79
CA GLN A 9 3.31 11.50 24.59
C GLN A 9 2.43 11.53 23.34
N ALA A 10 1.22 11.00 23.42
CA ALA A 10 0.28 11.03 22.30
C ALA A 10 -0.04 12.47 21.85
N LEU A 11 -0.23 13.40 22.81
CA LEU A 11 -0.45 14.81 22.51
C LEU A 11 0.79 15.47 21.89
N MET A 12 1.98 15.19 22.44
CA MET A 12 3.25 15.72 21.91
C MET A 12 3.49 15.27 20.46
N MET A 13 3.21 14.01 20.13
CA MET A 13 3.27 13.50 18.76
C MET A 13 2.29 14.26 17.85
N ARG A 14 1.01 14.35 18.23
CA ARG A 14 0.00 15.03 17.41
C ARG A 14 0.28 16.52 17.19
N VAL A 15 0.82 17.20 18.20
CA VAL A 15 1.24 18.60 18.08
C VAL A 15 2.47 18.73 17.18
N THR A 16 3.42 17.80 17.30
CA THR A 16 4.59 17.76 16.42
C THR A 16 4.17 17.53 14.97
N ASP A 17 3.17 16.68 14.74
CA ASP A 17 2.60 16.39 13.42
C ASP A 17 1.62 17.46 12.89
N GLU A 18 1.35 18.51 13.67
CA GLU A 18 0.40 19.59 13.31
C GLU A 18 -1.06 19.13 13.12
N VAL A 19 -1.44 18.00 13.73
CA VAL A 19 -2.79 17.39 13.68
C VAL A 19 -3.55 17.47 15.00
N ALA A 20 -3.04 18.28 15.94
CA ALA A 20 -3.69 18.53 17.22
C ALA A 20 -4.76 19.60 17.11
N THR A 21 -5.87 19.41 17.80
CA THR A 21 -6.92 20.42 17.97
C THR A 21 -6.51 21.49 18.99
N GLU A 22 -7.21 22.63 19.01
CA GLU A 22 -6.99 23.69 20.02
C GLU A 22 -7.21 23.21 21.47
N ALA A 23 -8.16 22.28 21.66
CA ALA A 23 -8.41 21.67 22.96
C ALA A 23 -7.20 20.84 23.43
N GLU A 24 -6.61 20.06 22.52
CA GLU A 24 -5.44 19.22 22.78
C GLU A 24 -4.17 20.05 22.97
N LEU A 25 -4.02 21.16 22.25
CA LEU A 25 -2.95 22.13 22.46
C LEU A 25 -3.03 22.74 23.87
N SER A 26 -4.24 23.09 24.30
CA SER A 26 -4.48 23.64 25.64
C SER A 26 -4.20 22.60 26.74
N GLU A 27 -4.64 21.35 26.54
CA GLU A 27 -4.35 20.21 27.42
C GLU A 27 -2.83 20.00 27.54
N LEU A 28 -2.10 20.00 26.43
CA LEU A 28 -0.64 19.85 26.44
C LEU A 28 0.06 21.01 27.17
N ARG A 29 -0.40 22.26 27.01
CA ARG A 29 0.18 23.41 27.75
C ARG A 29 0.08 23.22 29.27
N ILE A 30 -1.08 22.78 29.76
CA ILE A 30 -1.29 22.49 31.19
C ILE A 30 -0.33 21.39 31.65
N LEU A 31 -0.17 20.33 30.87
CA LEU A 31 0.77 19.24 31.18
C LEU A 31 2.23 19.73 31.19
N LEU A 32 2.63 20.61 30.28
CA LEU A 32 3.98 21.19 30.21
C LEU A 32 4.28 22.17 31.36
N GLU A 33 3.26 22.79 31.95
CA GLU A 33 3.40 23.61 33.16
C GLU A 33 3.56 22.74 34.41
N ARG A 34 2.76 21.67 34.51
CA ARG A 34 2.79 20.73 35.64
C ARG A 34 4.05 19.86 35.64
N HIS A 35 4.55 19.51 34.46
CA HIS A 35 5.67 18.59 34.26
C HIS A 35 6.74 19.21 33.34
N PRO A 36 7.67 20.02 33.90
CA PRO A 36 8.70 20.70 33.12
C PRO A 36 9.57 19.78 32.27
N GLN A 37 9.74 18.51 32.65
CA GLN A 37 10.49 17.51 31.89
C GLN A 37 9.86 17.20 30.52
N TYR A 38 8.55 17.39 30.32
CA TYR A 38 7.92 17.19 29.02
C TYR A 38 8.34 18.25 27.99
N ARG A 39 8.92 19.37 28.43
CA ARG A 39 9.46 20.38 27.51
C ARG A 39 10.68 19.86 26.75
N SER A 40 11.58 19.14 27.41
CA SER A 40 12.73 18.53 26.73
C SER A 40 12.26 17.41 25.81
N GLU A 41 11.32 16.58 26.25
CA GLU A 41 10.76 15.48 25.44
C GLU A 41 10.05 16.01 24.17
N LEU A 42 9.24 17.06 24.28
CA LEU A 42 8.63 17.72 23.12
C LEU A 42 9.69 18.31 22.17
N SER A 43 10.79 18.85 22.72
CA SER A 43 11.89 19.36 21.90
C SER A 43 12.61 18.25 21.13
N ASP A 44 12.70 17.05 21.71
CA ASP A 44 13.29 15.88 21.07
C ASP A 44 12.37 15.36 19.96
N PHE A 45 11.05 15.27 20.18
CA PHE A 45 10.10 14.96 19.12
C PHE A 45 10.18 15.91 17.93
N ARG A 46 10.24 17.22 18.18
CA ARG A 46 10.38 18.23 17.12
C ARG A 46 11.68 18.07 16.33
N ARG A 47 12.78 17.71 17.01
CA ARG A 47 14.07 17.48 16.36
C ARG A 47 14.07 16.24 15.48
N ILE A 48 13.44 15.16 15.96
CA ILE A 48 13.25 13.93 15.20
C ILE A 48 12.42 14.24 13.95
N LYS A 49 11.28 14.92 14.10
CA LYS A 49 10.45 15.33 12.96
C LYS A 49 11.24 16.16 11.94
N ALA A 50 11.93 17.22 12.38
CA ALA A 50 12.73 18.05 11.48
C ALA A 50 13.80 17.25 10.71
N THR A 51 14.41 16.25 11.35
CA THR A 51 15.41 15.38 10.70
C THR A 51 14.75 14.44 9.67
N THR A 52 13.62 13.85 10.03
CA THR A 52 12.85 12.96 9.14
C THR A 52 12.28 13.73 7.95
N ASP A 53 11.73 14.93 8.17
CA ASP A 53 11.22 15.80 7.12
C ASP A 53 12.34 16.21 6.16
N ALA A 54 13.52 16.60 6.67
CA ALA A 54 14.67 16.91 5.82
C ALA A 54 15.16 15.70 5.01
N MET A 55 15.12 14.49 5.59
CA MET A 55 15.44 13.26 4.87
C MET A 55 14.42 12.96 3.78
N ARG A 56 13.13 13.14 4.08
CA ARG A 56 12.03 12.99 3.13
C ARG A 56 12.18 13.97 1.96
N ASP A 57 12.41 15.24 2.25
CA ASP A 57 12.57 16.29 1.24
C ASP A 57 13.78 16.01 0.35
N ARG A 58 14.87 15.47 0.93
CA ARG A 58 16.03 15.02 0.15
C ARG A 58 15.70 13.85 -0.77
N VAL A 59 14.95 12.85 -0.29
CA VAL A 59 14.51 11.73 -1.12
C VAL A 59 13.65 12.23 -2.28
N PHE A 60 12.73 13.16 -2.04
CA PHE A 60 11.95 13.78 -3.11
C PHE A 60 12.78 14.58 -4.09
N ALA A 61 13.76 15.35 -3.61
CA ALA A 61 14.68 16.08 -4.48
C ALA A 61 15.52 15.12 -5.35
N ASP A 62 16.02 14.02 -4.77
CA ASP A 62 16.76 12.99 -5.50
C ASP A 62 15.87 12.29 -6.54
N LEU A 63 14.62 11.97 -6.19
CA LEU A 63 13.63 11.40 -7.13
C LEU A 63 13.26 12.36 -8.27
N ALA A 64 13.23 13.67 -8.00
CA ALA A 64 12.97 14.68 -9.03
C ALA A 64 14.15 14.81 -10.01
N LEU A 65 15.38 14.64 -9.55
CA LEU A 65 16.59 14.66 -10.38
C LEU A 65 16.76 13.37 -11.19
N GLU A 66 16.52 12.23 -10.58
CA GLU A 66 16.66 10.92 -11.20
C GLU A 66 15.37 10.10 -11.02
N PRO A 67 14.32 10.40 -11.83
CA PRO A 67 13.06 9.66 -11.73
C PRO A 67 13.33 8.18 -11.99
N ALA A 68 12.72 7.32 -11.17
CA ALA A 68 12.93 5.88 -11.20
C ALA A 68 12.71 5.31 -12.62
N ARG A 69 13.81 5.14 -13.37
CA ARG A 69 13.73 4.57 -14.72
C ARG A 69 13.51 3.07 -14.59
N PRO A 70 12.42 2.52 -15.12
CA PRO A 70 12.22 1.08 -15.07
C PRO A 70 13.35 0.41 -15.83
N SER A 71 14.09 -0.47 -15.14
CA SER A 71 15.20 -1.16 -15.80
C SER A 71 14.69 -1.99 -16.99
N PRO A 72 15.39 -1.99 -18.13
CA PRO A 72 14.94 -2.74 -19.31
C PRO A 72 14.92 -4.26 -19.04
N ALA A 73 15.65 -4.72 -18.04
CA ALA A 73 15.58 -6.09 -17.53
C ALA A 73 14.25 -6.34 -16.80
N ALA A 74 13.86 -5.47 -15.86
CA ALA A 74 12.59 -5.57 -15.13
C ALA A 74 11.37 -5.48 -16.08
N ALA A 75 11.46 -4.62 -17.11
CA ALA A 75 10.41 -4.54 -18.12
C ALA A 75 10.27 -5.84 -18.92
N ARG A 76 11.39 -6.51 -19.25
CA ARG A 76 11.39 -7.80 -19.96
C ARG A 76 10.88 -8.94 -19.11
N THR A 77 11.37 -9.10 -17.88
CA THR A 77 10.89 -10.15 -16.96
C THR A 77 9.40 -10.02 -16.70
N ARG A 78 8.91 -8.78 -16.54
CA ARG A 78 7.47 -8.51 -16.40
C ARG A 78 6.68 -8.94 -17.64
N ARG A 79 7.11 -8.58 -18.85
CA ARG A 79 6.44 -8.99 -20.10
C ARG A 79 6.42 -10.50 -20.27
N LEU A 80 7.54 -11.17 -19.97
CA LEU A 80 7.64 -12.63 -20.03
C LEU A 80 6.72 -13.32 -19.01
N GLY A 81 6.71 -12.84 -17.76
CA GLY A 81 5.83 -13.37 -16.72
C GLY A 81 4.36 -13.29 -17.12
N TRP A 82 3.93 -12.15 -17.66
CA TRP A 82 2.56 -11.99 -18.17
C TRP A 82 2.26 -12.87 -19.38
N GLY A 83 3.20 -12.97 -20.33
CA GLY A 83 3.06 -13.85 -21.49
C GLY A 83 2.88 -15.32 -21.09
N LEU A 84 3.70 -15.80 -20.15
CA LEU A 84 3.61 -17.16 -19.62
C LEU A 84 2.30 -17.41 -18.87
N LEU A 85 1.86 -16.46 -18.05
CA LEU A 85 0.62 -16.58 -17.29
C LEU A 85 -0.60 -16.61 -18.23
N LEU A 86 -0.64 -15.75 -19.25
CA LEU A 86 -1.69 -15.78 -20.27
C LEU A 86 -1.67 -17.08 -21.07
N ALA A 87 -0.48 -17.55 -21.47
CA ALA A 87 -0.35 -18.81 -22.18
C ALA A 87 -0.85 -20.00 -21.34
N ALA A 88 -0.46 -20.09 -20.07
CA ALA A 88 -0.93 -21.11 -19.15
C ALA A 88 -2.46 -21.06 -18.96
N PHE A 89 -3.00 -19.86 -18.80
CA PHE A 89 -4.44 -19.65 -18.67
C PHE A 89 -5.20 -20.06 -19.95
N SER A 90 -4.68 -19.73 -21.12
CA SER A 90 -5.26 -20.16 -22.41
C SER A 90 -5.25 -21.69 -22.56
N VAL A 91 -4.14 -22.36 -22.19
CA VAL A 91 -4.07 -23.83 -22.22
C VAL A 91 -5.12 -24.46 -21.29
N LEU A 92 -5.28 -23.91 -20.08
CA LEU A 92 -6.30 -24.38 -19.13
C LEU A 92 -7.72 -24.20 -19.67
N LEU A 93 -8.02 -23.06 -20.30
CA LEU A 93 -9.34 -22.82 -20.90
C LEU A 93 -9.62 -23.78 -22.06
N VAL A 94 -8.64 -24.03 -22.93
CA VAL A 94 -8.80 -24.97 -24.05
C VAL A 94 -8.98 -26.39 -23.52
N ALA A 95 -8.15 -26.83 -22.58
CA ALA A 95 -8.24 -28.16 -21.99
C ALA A 95 -9.57 -28.37 -21.26
N GLY A 96 -10.00 -27.40 -20.44
CA GLY A 96 -11.30 -27.44 -19.75
C GLY A 96 -12.46 -27.42 -20.74
N GLY A 97 -12.37 -26.63 -21.82
CA GLY A 97 -13.37 -26.60 -22.89
C GLY A 97 -13.46 -27.93 -23.64
N VAL A 98 -12.33 -28.52 -24.03
CA VAL A 98 -12.31 -29.85 -24.68
C VAL A 98 -12.93 -30.89 -23.76
N GLN A 99 -12.50 -30.94 -22.50
CA GLN A 99 -13.03 -31.89 -21.51
C GLN A 99 -14.56 -31.75 -21.35
N PHE A 100 -15.08 -30.53 -21.29
CA PHE A 100 -16.50 -30.24 -21.21
C PHE A 100 -17.29 -30.82 -22.42
N PHE A 101 -16.73 -30.79 -23.63
CA PHE A 101 -17.41 -31.35 -24.80
C PHE A 101 -17.21 -32.85 -25.00
N THR A 102 -16.14 -33.45 -24.46
CA THR A 102 -15.78 -34.85 -24.73
C THR A 102 -16.15 -35.83 -23.61
N ALA A 103 -16.52 -35.35 -22.42
CA ALA A 103 -16.76 -36.20 -21.25
C ALA A 103 -18.24 -36.16 -20.80
N PRO A 104 -19.13 -36.91 -21.47
CA PRO A 104 -20.58 -36.90 -21.16
C PRO A 104 -20.92 -37.51 -19.79
N ASP A 105 -19.97 -38.22 -19.16
CA ASP A 105 -20.14 -38.90 -17.89
C ASP A 105 -19.90 -37.98 -16.67
N VAL A 106 -19.55 -36.71 -16.91
CA VAL A 106 -19.24 -35.77 -15.83
C VAL A 106 -20.54 -35.19 -15.26
N PRO A 107 -20.74 -35.24 -13.93
CA PRO A 107 -21.87 -34.59 -13.29
C PRO A 107 -21.92 -33.07 -13.58
N LEU A 108 -23.09 -32.57 -13.97
CA LEU A 108 -23.31 -31.18 -14.39
C LEU A 108 -22.86 -30.13 -13.35
N TRP A 109 -22.91 -30.44 -12.06
CA TRP A 109 -22.45 -29.53 -11.00
C TRP A 109 -20.92 -29.29 -11.03
N LEU A 110 -20.14 -30.29 -11.45
CA LEU A 110 -18.69 -30.13 -11.66
C LEU A 110 -18.41 -29.23 -12.86
N GLU A 111 -19.17 -29.39 -13.94
CA GLU A 111 -19.07 -28.54 -15.13
C GLU A 111 -19.38 -27.08 -14.83
N VAL A 112 -20.47 -26.83 -14.08
CA VAL A 112 -20.82 -25.48 -13.60
C VAL A 112 -19.73 -24.94 -12.68
N GLY A 113 -19.16 -25.78 -11.80
CA GLY A 113 -18.03 -25.42 -10.94
C GLY A 113 -16.80 -24.96 -11.74
N TYR A 114 -16.41 -25.71 -12.79
CA TYR A 114 -15.30 -25.34 -13.66
C TYR A 114 -15.59 -24.07 -14.46
N ALA A 115 -16.81 -23.91 -14.98
CA ALA A 115 -17.21 -22.71 -15.72
C ALA A 115 -17.15 -21.45 -14.83
N LEU A 116 -17.71 -21.52 -13.62
CA LEU A 116 -17.66 -20.42 -12.65
C LEU A 116 -16.23 -20.13 -12.17
N GLY A 117 -15.43 -21.17 -11.91
CA GLY A 117 -14.03 -21.02 -11.51
C GLY A 117 -13.17 -20.38 -12.61
N GLY A 118 -13.36 -20.78 -13.87
CA GLY A 118 -12.68 -20.19 -15.03
C GLY A 118 -13.09 -18.74 -15.25
N LEU A 119 -14.39 -18.44 -15.19
CA LEU A 119 -14.90 -17.08 -15.32
C LEU A 119 -14.43 -16.18 -14.18
N GLY A 120 -14.45 -16.67 -12.93
CA GLY A 120 -13.94 -15.94 -11.77
C GLY A 120 -12.45 -15.63 -11.89
N SER A 121 -11.66 -16.60 -12.34
CA SER A 121 -10.22 -16.42 -12.60
C SER A 121 -9.96 -15.38 -13.69
N LEU A 122 -10.75 -15.39 -14.77
CA LEU A 122 -10.66 -14.38 -15.83
C LEU A 122 -11.00 -12.98 -15.32
N ILE A 123 -12.06 -12.84 -14.51
CA ILE A 123 -12.45 -11.55 -13.91
C ILE A 123 -11.32 -11.03 -13.01
N LEU A 124 -10.77 -11.88 -12.15
CA LEU A 124 -9.64 -11.51 -11.28
C LEU A 124 -8.40 -11.11 -12.09
N LEU A 125 -8.10 -11.83 -13.17
CA LEU A 125 -6.99 -11.51 -14.05
C LEU A 125 -7.16 -10.14 -14.71
N VAL A 126 -8.35 -9.86 -15.26
CA VAL A 126 -8.67 -8.56 -15.86
C VAL A 126 -8.66 -7.44 -14.82
N HIS A 127 -9.19 -7.70 -13.62
CA HIS A 127 -9.16 -6.74 -12.51
C HIS A 127 -7.72 -6.40 -12.11
N PHE A 128 -6.87 -7.41 -11.93
CA PHE A 128 -5.46 -7.22 -11.61
C PHE A 128 -4.70 -6.49 -12.73
N ALA A 129 -4.97 -6.84 -14.00
CA ALA A 129 -4.41 -6.15 -15.15
C ALA A 129 -4.83 -4.66 -15.19
N ARG A 130 -6.10 -4.36 -14.90
CA ARG A 130 -6.61 -2.98 -14.81
C ARG A 130 -5.99 -2.20 -13.66
N LEU A 131 -5.92 -2.79 -12.47
CA LEU A 131 -5.28 -2.17 -11.31
C LEU A 131 -3.82 -1.83 -11.63
N ARG A 132 -3.13 -2.74 -12.32
CA ARG A 132 -1.74 -2.55 -12.71
C ARG A 132 -1.55 -1.51 -13.81
N SER A 133 -2.48 -1.41 -14.77
CA SER A 133 -2.40 -0.48 -15.89
C SER A 133 -2.74 0.95 -15.51
N ARG A 134 -3.49 1.16 -14.42
CA ARG A 134 -3.87 2.49 -13.96
C ARG A 134 -2.65 3.33 -13.58
N GLY A 135 -1.53 2.74 -13.19
CA GLY A 135 -0.33 3.51 -12.85
C GLY A 135 -0.51 4.41 -11.62
N ASP A 136 -1.71 4.43 -11.03
CA ASP A 136 -2.02 4.95 -9.70
C ASP A 136 -1.20 4.14 -8.71
N ASP A 137 0.01 4.62 -8.46
CA ASP A 137 0.72 4.24 -7.27
C ASP A 137 -0.11 4.79 -6.09
N PRO A 138 -0.73 3.93 -5.26
CA PRO A 138 -1.56 4.38 -4.15
C PRO A 138 -0.79 5.21 -3.12
N TYR A 139 0.54 5.29 -3.26
CA TYR A 139 1.41 6.15 -2.46
C TYR A 139 1.60 7.56 -3.06
N GLN A 140 1.07 7.87 -4.25
CA GLN A 140 1.11 9.24 -4.80
C GLN A 140 0.45 10.26 -3.88
N GLU A 141 -0.54 9.85 -3.08
CA GLU A 141 -1.21 10.73 -2.11
C GLU A 141 -0.39 10.97 -0.84
N ILE A 142 0.63 10.12 -0.55
CA ILE A 142 1.54 10.28 0.60
C ILE A 142 2.74 11.18 0.22
N ASP A 143 2.97 11.36 -1.08
CA ASP A 143 4.06 12.15 -1.64
C ASP A 143 3.74 13.66 -1.81
N LEU A 144 2.59 14.14 -1.29
CA LEU A 144 2.17 15.55 -1.30
C LEU A 144 2.27 16.23 0.07
#